data_AF-A0A3D6DVF8-F1
#
_entry.id   AF-A0A3D6DVF8-F1
#
_cell.length_a   1.000
_cell.length_b   1.000
_cell.length_c   1.000
_cell.angle_alpha   90.00
_cell.angle_beta   90.00
_cell.angle_gamma   90.00
#
_symmetry.space_group_name_H-M   'P 1'
#
loop_
_entity.id
_entity.type
_entity.pdbx_description
1 polymer ?
#
loop_
_entity_poly.entity_id
_entity_poly.type
_entity_poly.pdbx_seq_one_letter_code
_entity_poly.pdbx_strand_id
1 'polypeptide(L)'
;SGKNLLGDLVALLEHFRPEIVVTPHPQLDPHPDHYATTLAIDLAAKLANWQPEIALLYANHLHDNDRWPMGPAGCGIALPPAFTSLPADALWSPTLSEAVQLDKAMALAMQHDLQGRLPIKKRLRRRIQQVLTGRSWPPTGENEFFRKAVRRHELFWVRRFDA
;
A
#
# COMPACT_ATOMS: atom_id res chain seq x y z
N SER A 1 12.36 -2.25 21.36
CA SER A 1 11.48 -3.21 22.05
C SER A 1 10.07 -3.03 21.53
N GLY A 2 9.32 -4.10 21.29
CA GLY A 2 7.91 -4.01 20.87
C GLY A 2 6.99 -3.36 21.90
N LYS A 3 7.36 -3.37 23.19
CA LYS A 3 6.58 -2.69 24.25
C LYS A 3 6.55 -1.17 24.08
N ASN A 4 7.68 -0.57 23.66
CA ASN A 4 7.75 0.87 23.45
C ASN A 4 6.88 1.27 22.25
N LEU A 5 6.99 0.53 21.14
CA LEU A 5 6.14 0.73 19.96
C LEU A 5 4.64 0.67 20.32
N LEU A 6 4.23 -0.33 21.11
CA LEU A 6 2.84 -0.45 21.54
C LEU A 6 2.39 0.75 22.38
N GLY A 7 3.22 1.20 23.33
CA GLY A 7 2.94 2.40 24.12
C GLY A 7 2.86 3.67 23.27
N ASP A 8 3.75 3.81 22.29
CA ASP A 8 3.75 4.94 21.35
C ASP A 8 2.47 4.95 20.50
N LEU A 9 2.04 3.79 20.00
CA LEU A 9 0.79 3.66 19.24
C LEU A 9 -0.44 3.99 20.09
N VAL A 10 -0.50 3.52 21.35
CA VAL A 10 -1.58 3.89 22.28
C VAL A 10 -1.61 5.40 22.49
N ALA A 11 -0.46 6.03 22.74
CA ALA A 11 -0.37 7.47 22.91
C ALA A 11 -0.83 8.25 21.67
N LEU A 12 -0.49 7.76 20.47
CA LEU A 12 -0.95 8.36 19.20
C LEU A 12 -2.47 8.23 19.02
N LEU A 13 -3.05 7.07 19.32
CA LEU A 13 -4.51 6.86 19.23
C LEU A 13 -5.27 7.77 20.20
N GLU A 14 -4.78 7.92 21.42
CA GLU A 14 -5.37 8.80 22.44
C GLU A 14 -5.30 10.28 22.07
N HIS A 15 -4.17 10.68 21.46
CA HIS A 15 -3.92 12.07 21.10
C HIS A 15 -4.74 12.50 19.88
N PHE A 16 -4.67 11.73 18.80
CA PHE A 16 -5.30 12.11 17.53
C PHE A 16 -6.76 11.67 17.42
N ARG A 17 -7.18 10.68 18.20
CA ARG A 17 -8.53 10.10 18.20
C ARG A 17 -9.07 9.85 16.79
N PRO A 18 -8.34 9.10 15.94
CA PRO A 18 -8.75 8.90 14.57
C PRO A 18 -9.99 8.00 14.49
N GLU A 19 -10.96 8.36 13.66
CA GLU A 19 -12.09 7.48 13.31
C GLU A 19 -11.66 6.35 12.37
N ILE A 20 -10.61 6.60 11.56
CA ILE A 20 -10.12 5.70 10.53
C ILE A 20 -8.61 5.55 10.67
N VAL A 21 -8.12 4.30 10.62
CA VAL A 21 -6.69 3.99 10.52
C VAL A 21 -6.42 3.32 9.17
N VAL A 22 -5.34 3.73 8.50
CA VAL A 22 -4.86 3.09 7.27
C VAL A 22 -3.66 2.23 7.62
N THR A 23 -3.70 0.93 7.31
CA THR A 23 -2.65 -0.02 7.70
C THR A 23 -2.50 -1.16 6.68
N PRO A 24 -1.37 -1.88 6.61
CA PRO A 24 -1.24 -3.00 5.68
C PRO A 24 -2.25 -4.13 5.95
N HIS A 25 -2.68 -4.82 4.89
CA HIS A 25 -3.56 -5.97 5.02
C HIS A 25 -2.77 -7.19 5.53
N PRO A 26 -3.07 -7.73 6.72
CA PRO A 26 -2.19 -8.70 7.39
C PRO A 26 -2.12 -10.06 6.68
N GLN A 27 -3.12 -10.42 5.88
CA GLN A 27 -3.11 -11.66 5.08
C GLN A 27 -2.62 -11.49 3.63
N LEU A 28 -2.80 -10.31 3.03
CA LEU A 28 -2.45 -10.08 1.62
C LEU A 28 -1.04 -9.54 1.44
N ASP A 29 -0.56 -8.77 2.42
CA ASP A 29 0.78 -8.23 2.45
C ASP A 29 1.66 -9.02 3.42
N PRO A 30 2.47 -9.97 2.91
CA PRO A 30 3.17 -10.94 3.75
C PRO A 30 4.44 -10.39 4.38
N HIS A 31 4.76 -9.10 4.17
CA HIS A 31 5.99 -8.55 4.71
C HIS A 31 5.92 -8.60 6.25
N PRO A 32 6.91 -9.19 6.97
CA PRO A 32 6.81 -9.39 8.42
C PRO A 32 6.53 -8.10 9.19
N ASP A 33 7.16 -6.99 8.78
CA ASP A 33 6.93 -5.69 9.40
C ASP A 33 5.52 -5.16 9.13
N HIS A 34 4.93 -5.43 7.96
CA HIS A 34 3.57 -5.02 7.63
C HIS A 34 2.54 -5.80 8.45
N TYR A 35 2.73 -7.11 8.58
CA TYR A 35 1.93 -7.96 9.45
C TYR A 35 2.02 -7.50 10.91
N ALA A 36 3.24 -7.30 11.42
CA ALA A 36 3.48 -6.86 12.79
C ALA A 36 2.90 -5.46 13.07
N THR A 37 2.94 -4.55 12.08
CA THR A 37 2.36 -3.20 12.19
C THR A 37 0.86 -3.27 12.44
N THR A 38 0.12 -4.04 11.64
CA THR A 38 -1.34 -4.14 11.81
C THR A 38 -1.71 -4.82 13.13
N LEU A 39 -0.98 -5.88 13.53
CA LEU A 39 -1.19 -6.48 14.85
C LEU A 39 -0.91 -5.49 15.99
N ALA A 40 0.13 -4.68 15.89
CA ALA A 40 0.46 -3.69 16.91
C ALA A 40 -0.62 -2.60 17.01
N ILE A 41 -1.21 -2.18 15.90
CA ILE A 41 -2.34 -1.27 15.86
C ILE A 41 -3.58 -1.91 16.49
N ASP A 42 -3.90 -3.16 16.15
CA ASP A 42 -5.04 -3.88 16.74
C ASP A 42 -4.90 -4.02 18.26
N LEU A 43 -3.68 -4.30 18.74
CA LEU A 43 -3.38 -4.36 20.17
C LEU A 43 -3.44 -2.98 20.83
N ALA A 44 -2.92 -1.94 20.18
CA ALA A 44 -2.97 -0.58 20.70
C ALA A 44 -4.42 -0.09 20.83
N ALA A 45 -5.25 -0.36 19.83
CA ALA A 45 -6.66 0.00 19.82
C ALA A 45 -7.45 -0.67 20.95
N LYS A 46 -7.06 -1.87 21.39
CA LYS A 46 -7.66 -2.57 22.54
C LYS A 46 -7.20 -2.02 23.89
N LEU A 47 -6.06 -1.35 23.93
CA LEU A 47 -5.47 -0.80 25.17
C LEU A 47 -5.76 0.69 25.36
N ALA A 48 -6.01 1.42 24.27
CA ALA A 48 -6.40 2.82 24.31
C ALA A 48 -7.87 2.98 24.75
N ASN A 49 -8.18 4.11 25.39
CA ASN A 49 -9.55 4.53 25.67
C ASN A 49 -10.27 5.02 24.42
N TRP A 50 -9.53 5.42 23.39
CA TRP A 50 -10.07 5.71 22.06
C TRP A 50 -9.79 4.58 21.09
N GLN A 51 -10.85 4.03 20.50
CA GLN A 51 -10.77 3.02 19.46
C GLN A 51 -11.23 3.60 18.11
N PRO A 52 -10.42 3.50 17.05
CA PRO A 52 -10.88 3.82 15.70
C PRO A 52 -12.04 2.91 15.29
N GLU A 53 -12.93 3.40 14.42
CA GLU A 53 -14.07 2.62 13.95
C GLU A 53 -13.65 1.67 12.81
N ILE A 54 -12.82 2.17 11.90
CA ILE A 54 -12.51 1.50 10.63
C ILE A 54 -10.99 1.40 10.42
N ALA A 55 -10.54 0.22 10.02
CA ALA A 55 -9.26 -0.01 9.39
C ALA A 55 -9.44 -0.07 7.86
N LEU A 56 -8.76 0.81 7.13
CA LEU A 56 -8.58 0.72 5.68
C LEU A 56 -7.29 -0.03 5.37
N LEU A 57 -7.43 -1.26 4.93
CA LEU A 57 -6.33 -2.18 4.71
C LEU A 57 -5.82 -2.08 3.27
N TYR A 58 -4.54 -1.74 3.08
CA TYR A 58 -3.92 -1.71 1.76
C TYR A 58 -2.94 -2.88 1.56
N ALA A 59 -2.69 -3.26 0.32
CA ALA A 59 -1.64 -4.23 -0.03
C ALA A 59 -0.57 -3.56 -0.88
N ASN A 60 0.69 -3.69 -0.48
CA ASN A 60 1.84 -3.16 -1.21
C ASN A 60 2.68 -4.28 -1.83
N HIS A 61 2.94 -5.33 -1.05
CA HIS A 61 3.56 -6.56 -1.52
C HIS A 61 2.51 -7.68 -1.57
N LEU A 62 2.55 -8.52 -2.61
CA LEU A 62 1.75 -9.75 -2.64
C LEU A 62 2.69 -10.94 -2.57
N HIS A 63 2.31 -11.96 -1.78
CA HIS A 63 3.14 -13.14 -1.46
C HIS A 63 3.72 -13.88 -2.67
N ASP A 64 3.10 -13.80 -3.83
CA ASP A 64 3.55 -14.53 -5.02
C ASP A 64 3.46 -13.70 -6.32
N ASN A 65 3.34 -12.37 -6.22
CA ASN A 65 3.15 -11.54 -7.40
C ASN A 65 3.78 -10.16 -7.32
N ASP A 66 5.08 -10.10 -7.59
CA ASP A 66 5.80 -8.84 -7.76
C ASP A 66 5.30 -7.97 -8.92
N ARG A 67 4.50 -8.52 -9.85
CA ARG A 67 4.02 -7.79 -11.03
C ARG A 67 2.70 -7.07 -10.80
N TRP A 68 2.00 -7.40 -9.71
CA TRP A 68 0.80 -6.68 -9.34
C TRP A 68 1.14 -5.23 -8.94
N PRO A 69 0.32 -4.24 -9.31
CA PRO A 69 -0.89 -4.36 -10.14
C PRO A 69 -0.60 -4.58 -11.63
N MET A 70 -1.37 -5.50 -12.21
CA MET A 70 -1.34 -5.84 -13.63
C MET A 70 -1.94 -4.71 -14.49
N GLY A 71 -1.64 -4.71 -15.80
CA GLY A 71 -2.11 -3.70 -16.73
C GLY A 71 -1.21 -2.46 -16.86
N PRO A 72 -1.58 -1.49 -17.71
CA PRO A 72 -0.77 -0.30 -18.00
C PRO A 72 -0.60 0.59 -16.75
N ALA A 73 0.52 1.31 -16.66
CA ALA A 73 0.74 2.29 -15.59
C ALA A 73 -0.33 3.41 -15.64
N GLY A 74 -0.72 3.96 -14.48
CA GLY A 74 -1.75 5.00 -14.39
C GLY A 74 -3.20 4.51 -14.58
N CYS A 75 -3.43 3.33 -15.16
CA CYS A 75 -4.76 2.74 -15.24
C CYS A 75 -5.26 2.24 -13.86
N GLY A 76 -6.48 1.68 -13.84
CA GLY A 76 -7.05 1.10 -12.63
C GLY A 76 -6.23 -0.04 -12.04
N ILE A 77 -6.46 -0.29 -10.76
CA ILE A 77 -5.83 -1.37 -10.01
C ILE A 77 -6.68 -2.63 -10.14
N ALA A 78 -6.06 -3.75 -10.53
CA ALA A 78 -6.75 -5.03 -10.53
C ALA A 78 -6.83 -5.56 -9.09
N LEU A 79 -7.88 -6.33 -8.76
CA LEU A 79 -7.86 -7.08 -7.51
C LEU A 79 -6.66 -8.03 -7.49
N PRO A 80 -6.01 -8.24 -6.33
CA PRO A 80 -4.92 -9.18 -6.22
C PRO A 80 -5.42 -10.60 -6.51
N PRO A 81 -4.61 -11.46 -7.14
CA PRO A 81 -4.96 -12.87 -7.27
C PRO A 81 -5.10 -13.47 -5.87
N ALA A 82 -6.25 -14.08 -5.60
CA ALA A 82 -6.53 -14.77 -4.35
C ALA A 82 -6.36 -16.28 -4.58
N PHE A 83 -5.33 -16.87 -3.97
CA PHE A 83 -5.11 -18.33 -3.98
C PHE A 83 -5.83 -19.03 -2.81
N THR A 84 -6.29 -18.24 -1.84
CA THR A 84 -7.08 -18.67 -0.69
C THR A 84 -8.30 -17.76 -0.56
N SER A 85 -9.34 -18.23 0.14
CA SER A 85 -10.47 -17.36 0.45
C SER A 85 -9.98 -16.20 1.32
N LEU A 86 -10.16 -14.98 0.82
CA LEU A 86 -9.89 -13.78 1.60
C LEU A 86 -11.01 -13.58 2.63
N PRO A 87 -10.74 -12.88 3.75
CA PRO A 87 -11.79 -12.43 4.65
C PRO A 87 -12.87 -11.67 3.88
N ALA A 88 -14.12 -11.76 4.33
CA ALA A 88 -15.25 -11.05 3.73
C ALA A 88 -15.26 -9.55 4.09
N ASP A 89 -14.10 -8.90 4.02
CA ASP A 89 -13.97 -7.46 4.21
C ASP A 89 -14.56 -6.75 2.98
N ALA A 90 -15.28 -5.65 3.21
CA ALA A 90 -15.85 -4.86 2.12
C ALA A 90 -14.73 -4.16 1.32
N LEU A 91 -14.95 -3.91 0.03
CA LEU A 91 -13.97 -3.23 -0.82
C LEU A 91 -14.35 -1.76 -1.01
N TRP A 92 -13.40 -0.87 -0.80
CA TRP A 92 -13.50 0.53 -1.15
C TRP A 92 -12.43 0.90 -2.16
N SER A 93 -12.84 1.41 -3.33
CA SER A 93 -11.95 1.75 -4.44
C SER A 93 -12.27 3.13 -4.99
N PRO A 94 -11.80 4.21 -4.33
CA PRO A 94 -12.02 5.55 -4.82
C PRO A 94 -11.21 5.80 -6.09
N THR A 95 -11.73 6.66 -6.96
CA THR A 95 -11.05 7.08 -8.19
C THR A 95 -10.29 8.37 -7.99
N LEU A 96 -9.10 8.45 -8.58
CA LEU A 96 -8.24 9.62 -8.58
C LEU A 96 -8.28 10.29 -9.96
N SER A 97 -8.43 11.62 -9.96
CA SER A 97 -8.22 12.43 -11.16
C SER A 97 -6.75 12.39 -11.58
N GLU A 98 -6.45 12.80 -12.82
CA GLU A 98 -5.07 12.89 -13.29
C GLU A 98 -4.24 13.87 -12.46
N ALA A 99 -4.84 14.99 -12.02
CA ALA A 99 -4.18 15.95 -11.13
C ALA A 99 -3.79 15.31 -9.79
N VAL A 100 -4.70 14.58 -9.15
CA VAL A 100 -4.41 13.91 -7.88
C VAL A 100 -3.38 12.78 -8.05
N GLN A 101 -3.36 12.10 -9.21
CA GLN A 101 -2.32 11.13 -9.52
C GLN A 101 -0.94 11.79 -9.67
N LEU A 102 -0.87 13.00 -10.25
CA LEU A 102 0.37 13.78 -10.31
C LEU A 102 0.81 14.22 -8.91
N ASP A 103 -0.10 14.72 -8.08
CA ASP A 103 0.20 15.09 -6.70
C ASP A 103 0.72 13.88 -5.91
N LYS A 104 0.09 12.71 -6.08
CA LYS A 104 0.57 11.46 -5.48
C LYS A 104 1.97 11.11 -5.97
N ALA A 105 2.23 11.24 -7.27
CA ALA A 105 3.55 10.99 -7.82
C ALA A 105 4.60 11.97 -7.26
N MET A 106 4.26 13.25 -7.09
CA MET A 106 5.13 14.24 -6.47
C MET A 106 5.41 13.90 -5.01
N ALA A 107 4.38 13.50 -4.24
CA ALA A 107 4.55 13.07 -2.85
C ALA A 107 5.49 11.86 -2.73
N LEU A 108 5.33 10.85 -3.61
CA LEU A 108 6.27 9.73 -3.69
C LEU A 108 7.68 10.18 -4.08
N ALA A 109 7.79 11.19 -4.95
CA ALA A 109 9.09 11.70 -5.35
C ALA A 109 9.87 12.38 -4.20
N MET A 110 9.17 12.84 -3.17
CA MET A 110 9.82 13.38 -1.96
C MET A 110 10.46 12.28 -1.09
N GLN A 111 10.11 11.00 -1.29
CA GLN A 111 10.73 9.88 -0.58
C GLN A 111 12.11 9.59 -1.19
N HIS A 112 13.18 9.90 -0.46
CA HIS A 112 14.57 9.83 -0.94
C HIS A 112 14.97 8.42 -1.44
N ASP A 113 14.50 7.41 -0.74
CA ASP A 113 14.60 5.98 -1.03
C ASP A 113 14.00 5.59 -2.39
N LEU A 114 13.05 6.36 -2.92
CA LEU A 114 12.49 6.16 -4.25
C LEU A 114 13.26 6.90 -5.37
N GLN A 115 14.18 7.81 -5.04
CA GLN A 115 14.94 8.62 -6.00
C GLN A 115 16.23 7.96 -6.52
N GLY A 116 16.53 6.74 -6.07
CA GLY A 116 17.74 6.01 -6.47
C GLY A 116 17.82 5.75 -7.99
N ARG A 117 18.98 6.04 -8.58
CA ARG A 117 19.25 5.77 -10.00
C ARG A 117 19.18 4.27 -10.29
N LEU A 118 18.47 3.88 -11.36
CA LEU A 118 18.40 2.47 -11.72
C LEU A 118 19.75 1.91 -12.19
N PRO A 119 20.17 0.72 -11.72
CA PRO A 119 21.29 -0.01 -12.26
C PRO A 119 21.16 -0.24 -13.78
N ILE A 120 22.27 -0.20 -14.50
CA ILE A 120 22.31 -0.36 -15.97
C ILE A 120 21.59 -1.65 -16.42
N LYS A 121 21.79 -2.76 -15.68
CA LYS A 121 21.10 -4.04 -15.94
C LYS A 121 19.57 -3.91 -15.91
N LYS A 122 19.02 -3.15 -14.96
CA LYS A 122 17.57 -2.90 -14.87
C LYS A 122 17.10 -2.04 -16.03
N ARG A 123 17.86 -1.01 -16.42
CA ARG A 123 17.53 -0.15 -17.58
C ARG A 123 17.47 -0.95 -18.89
N LEU A 124 18.45 -1.82 -19.13
CA LEU A 124 18.45 -2.70 -20.31
C LEU A 124 17.24 -3.65 -20.29
N ARG A 125 16.98 -4.30 -19.16
CA ARG A 125 15.79 -5.18 -18.99
C ARG A 125 14.50 -4.45 -19.33
N ARG A 126 14.35 -3.20 -18.91
CA ARG A 126 13.15 -2.39 -19.21
C ARG A 126 12.98 -2.12 -20.70
N ARG A 127 14.05 -1.79 -21.42
CA ARG A 127 14.00 -1.61 -22.88
C ARG A 127 13.58 -2.90 -23.58
N ILE A 128 14.11 -4.04 -23.16
CA ILE A 128 13.72 -5.35 -23.69
C ILE A 128 12.22 -5.60 -23.43
N GLN A 129 11.73 -5.34 -22.21
CA GLN A 129 10.32 -5.51 -21.86
C GLN A 129 9.39 -4.54 -22.63
N GLN A 130 9.84 -3.32 -22.90
CA GLN A 130 9.09 -2.38 -23.73
C GLN A 130 8.94 -2.92 -25.15
N VAL A 131 10.02 -3.42 -25.75
CA VAL A 131 10.01 -3.93 -27.14
C VAL A 131 9.26 -5.25 -27.27
N LEU A 132 9.49 -6.20 -26.36
CA LEU A 132 8.94 -7.56 -26.48
C LEU A 132 7.55 -7.71 -25.90
N THR A 133 7.20 -6.96 -24.84
CA THR A 133 5.94 -7.15 -24.12
C THR A 133 5.11 -5.88 -24.01
N GLY A 134 5.49 -4.79 -24.68
CA GLY A 134 4.77 -3.51 -24.63
C GLY A 134 4.70 -2.89 -23.23
N ARG A 135 5.55 -3.31 -22.29
CA ARG A 135 5.46 -2.88 -20.89
C ARG A 135 5.90 -1.43 -20.76
N SER A 136 4.93 -0.52 -20.57
CA SER A 136 5.20 0.90 -20.32
C SER A 136 5.65 1.16 -18.88
N TRP A 137 6.54 2.16 -18.74
CA TRP A 137 7.01 2.69 -17.46
C TRP A 137 6.53 4.13 -17.32
N PRO A 138 6.04 4.54 -16.14
CA PRO A 138 5.50 5.88 -15.96
C PRO A 138 6.60 6.94 -16.10
N PRO A 139 6.28 8.13 -16.63
CA PRO A 139 7.24 9.23 -16.73
C PRO A 139 7.57 9.85 -15.36
N THR A 140 6.74 9.57 -14.35
CA THR A 140 6.82 10.19 -13.01
C THR A 140 7.94 9.65 -12.13
N GLY A 141 8.58 8.52 -12.49
CA GLY A 141 9.68 8.01 -11.70
C GLY A 141 10.30 6.73 -12.22
N GLU A 142 11.58 6.54 -11.91
CA GLU A 142 12.33 5.35 -12.29
C GLU A 142 12.03 4.16 -11.35
N ASN A 143 11.63 4.37 -10.10
CA ASN A 143 11.35 3.26 -9.18
C ASN A 143 10.08 2.47 -9.61
N GLU A 144 10.07 1.15 -9.41
CA GLU A 144 8.90 0.31 -9.68
C GLU A 144 7.69 0.71 -8.83
N PHE A 145 7.93 1.32 -7.67
CA PHE A 145 6.89 1.84 -6.80
C PHE A 145 5.99 2.87 -7.49
N PHE A 146 6.53 3.78 -8.31
CA PHE A 146 5.73 4.75 -9.07
C PHE A 146 4.74 4.06 -10.02
N ARG A 147 5.17 2.96 -10.64
CA ARG A 147 4.30 2.16 -11.51
C ARG A 147 3.21 1.46 -10.71
N LYS A 148 3.50 1.02 -9.49
CA LYS A 148 2.55 0.25 -8.66
C LYS A 148 1.54 1.16 -7.97
N ALA A 149 2.03 2.22 -7.32
CA ALA A 149 1.25 3.07 -6.44
C ALA A 149 0.46 4.17 -7.16
N VAL A 150 0.97 4.74 -8.26
CA VAL A 150 0.25 5.82 -8.97
C VAL A 150 -0.73 5.20 -9.97
N ARG A 151 -1.98 5.05 -9.53
CA ARG A 151 -3.08 4.39 -10.25
C ARG A 151 -4.33 5.28 -10.23
N ARG A 152 -5.19 5.11 -11.25
CA ARG A 152 -6.50 5.77 -11.29
C ARG A 152 -7.42 5.36 -10.15
N HIS A 153 -7.27 4.15 -9.61
CA HIS A 153 -8.10 3.66 -8.51
C HIS A 153 -7.19 3.30 -7.35
N GLU A 154 -7.55 3.73 -6.14
CA GLU A 154 -7.01 3.13 -4.92
C GLU A 154 -7.78 1.84 -4.60
N LEU A 155 -7.22 1.01 -3.73
CA LEU A 155 -7.87 -0.22 -3.29
C LEU A 155 -7.63 -0.44 -1.81
N PHE A 156 -8.72 -0.47 -1.06
CA PHE A 156 -8.71 -0.77 0.37
C PHE A 156 -9.74 -1.84 0.69
N TRP A 157 -9.38 -2.72 1.62
CA TRP A 157 -10.34 -3.57 2.32
C TRP A 157 -10.76 -2.85 3.60
N VAL A 158 -12.07 -2.75 3.80
CA VAL A 158 -12.67 -2.06 4.93
C VAL A 158 -12.98 -3.09 6.00
N ARG A 159 -12.30 -2.94 7.14
CA ARG A 159 -12.52 -3.77 8.33
C ARG A 159 -12.93 -2.88 9.49
N ARG A 160 -13.90 -3.31 10.29
CA ARG A 160 -14.23 -2.63 11.55
C ARG A 160 -13.33 -3.12 12.65
N PHE A 161 -12.94 -2.24 13.56
CA PHE A 161 -12.31 -2.70 14.81
C PHE A 161 -13.37 -3.40 15.66
N ASP A 162 -12.99 -4.53 16.28
CA ASP A 162 -13.85 -5.23 17.23
C ASP A 162 -13.92 -4.40 18.52
N ALA A 163 -15.13 -3.96 18.88
CA ALA A 163 -15.40 -3.25 20.13
C ALA A 163 -15.14 -4.11 21.37
#